data_AF-A0A938SSM2-F1
#
_entry.id   AF-A0A938SSM2-F1
#
_cell.length_a   1.000
_cell.length_b   1.000
_cell.length_c   1.000
_cell.angle_alpha   90.00
_cell.angle_beta   90.00
_cell.angle_gamma   90.00
#
_symmetry.space_group_name_H-M   'P 1'
#
loop_
_entity.id
_entity.type
_entity.pdbx_description
1 polymer ?
#
loop_
_entity_poly.entity_id
_entity_poly.type
_entity_poly.pdbx_seq_one_letter_code
_entity_poly.pdbx_strand_id
1 'polypeptide(L)'
;MGSHGWRLALGNVAATGWAGAMQVLGLAAVFTAPSRWPIFAPHLLLAGTVLVAGGHYVFLVLVADRVFPLASPRVTLPVEVAALAVFLIGMALLLGLMVTGV
;
A
#
# COMPACT_ATOMS: atom_id res chain seq x y z
N MET A 1 -5.70 25.77 -18.94
CA MET A 1 -5.51 24.50 -18.22
C MET A 1 -6.09 23.38 -19.07
N GLY A 2 -5.23 22.66 -19.81
CA GLY A 2 -5.65 21.69 -20.81
C GLY A 2 -6.19 20.39 -20.19
N SER A 3 -6.92 19.62 -21.00
CA SER A 3 -7.56 18.34 -20.69
C SER A 3 -6.62 17.22 -20.14
N HIS A 4 -5.32 17.49 -20.00
CA HIS A 4 -4.35 16.63 -19.30
C HIS A 4 -4.33 16.87 -17.79
N GLY A 5 -4.53 18.11 -17.33
CA GLY A 5 -4.41 18.47 -15.92
C GLY A 5 -5.47 17.83 -15.02
N TRP A 6 -6.70 17.70 -15.52
CA TRP A 6 -7.80 17.08 -14.74
C TRP A 6 -7.63 15.57 -14.57
N ARG A 7 -7.03 14.88 -15.54
CA ARG A 7 -6.78 13.43 -15.47
C ARG A 7 -5.73 13.12 -14.40
N LEU A 8 -4.68 13.93 -14.35
CA LEU A 8 -3.63 13.83 -13.32
C LEU A 8 -4.20 14.15 -11.92
N ALA A 9 -5.04 15.19 -11.82
CA ALA A 9 -5.70 15.52 -10.56
C ALA A 9 -6.61 14.39 -10.05
N LEU A 10 -7.41 13.78 -10.92
CA LEU A 10 -8.24 12.62 -10.55
C LEU A 10 -7.40 11.39 -10.18
N GLY A 11 -6.32 11.13 -10.91
CA GLY A 11 -5.38 10.05 -10.58
C GLY A 11 -4.82 10.21 -9.16
N ASN A 12 -4.40 11.43 -8.81
CA ASN A 12 -3.85 11.72 -7.48
C ASN A 12 -4.90 11.59 -6.37
N VAL A 13 -6.14 12.05 -6.62
CA VAL A 13 -7.25 11.91 -5.67
C VAL A 13 -7.61 10.43 -5.47
N ALA A 14 -7.69 9.66 -6.56
CA ALA A 14 -7.96 8.23 -6.49
C ALA A 14 -6.86 7.47 -5.75
N ALA A 15 -5.58 7.77 -6.03
CA ALA A 15 -4.44 7.15 -5.37
C ALA A 15 -4.37 7.52 -3.87
N THR A 16 -4.67 8.77 -3.52
CA THR A 16 -4.75 9.21 -2.11
C THR A 16 -5.89 8.50 -1.38
N GLY A 17 -7.07 8.43 -2.02
CA GLY A 17 -8.21 7.70 -1.48
C GLY A 17 -7.91 6.21 -1.31
N TRP A 18 -7.19 5.61 -2.26
CA TRP A 18 -6.74 4.22 -2.19
C TRP A 18 -5.78 3.98 -1.02
N ALA A 19 -4.74 4.81 -0.88
CA ALA A 19 -3.81 4.73 0.26
C ALA A 19 -4.54 4.85 1.60
N GLY A 20 -5.47 5.83 1.70
CA GLY A 20 -6.30 6.01 2.89
C GLY A 20 -7.20 4.81 3.19
N ALA A 21 -7.83 4.22 2.16
CA ALA A 21 -8.65 3.02 2.32
C ALA A 21 -7.83 1.83 2.80
N MET A 22 -6.64 1.60 2.23
CA MET A 22 -5.72 0.55 2.69
C MET A 22 -5.33 0.77 4.16
N GLN A 23 -5.05 2.01 4.56
CA GLN A 23 -4.71 2.33 5.94
C GLN A 23 -5.86 2.05 6.91
N VAL A 24 -7.07 2.53 6.61
CA VAL A 24 -8.25 2.36 7.48
C VAL A 24 -8.64 0.88 7.58
N LEU A 25 -8.70 0.18 6.46
CA LEU A 25 -9.02 -1.26 6.43
C LEU A 25 -7.92 -2.08 7.11
N GLY A 26 -6.66 -1.71 6.92
CA GLY A 26 -5.54 -2.37 7.56
C GLY A 26 -5.57 -2.24 9.08
N LEU A 27 -5.77 -1.03 9.59
CA LEU A 27 -5.95 -0.79 11.03
C LEU A 27 -7.17 -1.51 11.59
N ALA A 28 -8.28 -1.54 10.85
CA ALA A 28 -9.47 -2.28 11.26
C ALA A 28 -9.20 -3.80 11.35
N ALA A 29 -8.45 -4.35 10.39
CA ALA A 29 -8.06 -5.75 10.36
C ALA A 29 -7.06 -6.12 11.48
N VAL A 30 -6.18 -5.19 11.89
CA VAL A 30 -5.25 -5.42 13.02
C VAL A 30 -5.96 -5.30 14.37
N PHE A 31 -6.74 -4.23 14.58
CA PHE A 31 -7.19 -3.86 15.93
C PHE A 31 -8.63 -4.26 16.25
N THR A 32 -9.50 -4.40 15.24
CA THR A 32 -10.94 -4.61 15.45
C THR A 32 -11.45 -5.96 14.96
N ALA A 33 -10.89 -6.50 13.90
CA ALA A 33 -11.33 -7.79 13.34
C ALA A 33 -10.95 -9.01 14.20
N PRO A 34 -9.76 -9.09 14.84
CA PRO A 34 -9.35 -10.29 15.60
C PRO A 34 -10.23 -10.55 16.83
N SER A 35 -10.81 -9.52 17.43
CA SER A 35 -11.75 -9.65 18.56
C SER A 35 -13.13 -10.16 18.14
N ARG A 36 -13.53 -9.92 16.88
CA ARG A 36 -14.79 -10.44 16.31
C ARG A 36 -14.63 -11.84 15.74
N TRP A 37 -13.47 -12.15 15.17
CA TRP A 37 -13.18 -13.44 14.54
C TRP A 37 -11.84 -14.03 15.02
N PRO A 38 -11.80 -14.61 16.22
CA PRO A 38 -10.56 -15.06 16.86
C PRO A 38 -9.85 -16.19 16.10
N ILE A 39 -10.62 -17.07 15.45
CA ILE A 39 -10.09 -18.19 14.65
C ILE A 39 -9.26 -17.66 13.47
N PHE A 40 -9.61 -16.49 12.93
CA PHE A 40 -8.89 -15.84 11.84
C PHE A 40 -7.92 -14.76 12.32
N ALA A 41 -7.77 -14.55 13.63
CA ALA A 41 -6.92 -13.52 14.21
C ALA A 41 -5.50 -13.41 13.60
N PRO A 42 -4.72 -14.51 13.44
CA PRO A 42 -3.39 -14.42 12.83
C PRO A 42 -3.44 -13.91 11.39
N HIS A 43 -4.40 -14.38 10.60
CA HIS A 43 -4.60 -13.95 9.21
C HIS A 43 -5.04 -12.47 9.12
N LEU A 44 -5.87 -12.02 10.06
CA LEU A 44 -6.38 -10.64 10.12
C LEU A 44 -5.28 -9.65 10.54
N LEU A 45 -4.46 -10.03 11.53
CA LEU A 45 -3.29 -9.25 11.93
C LEU A 45 -2.30 -9.09 10.76
N LEU A 46 -2.08 -10.17 10.01
CA LEU A 46 -1.24 -10.15 8.81
C LEU A 46 -1.80 -9.30 7.68
N ALA A 47 -3.03 -9.58 7.27
CA ALA A 47 -3.68 -8.84 6.19
C ALA A 47 -3.74 -7.35 6.54
N GLY A 48 -4.00 -7.05 7.81
CA GLY A 48 -4.02 -5.69 8.32
C GLY A 48 -2.66 -5.00 8.28
N THR A 49 -1.59 -5.68 8.68
CA THR A 49 -0.23 -5.13 8.60
C THR A 49 0.24 -4.92 7.16
N VAL A 50 -0.08 -5.84 6.24
CA VAL A 50 0.20 -5.68 4.81
C VAL A 50 -0.55 -4.48 4.22
N LEU A 51 -1.83 -4.33 4.56
CA LEU A 51 -2.65 -3.20 4.13
C LEU A 51 -2.10 -1.87 4.65
N VAL A 52 -1.69 -1.80 5.92
CA VAL A 52 -1.05 -0.61 6.51
C VAL A 52 0.29 -0.30 5.84
N ALA A 53 1.13 -1.31 5.60
CA ALA A 53 2.42 -1.11 4.93
C ALA A 53 2.24 -0.64 3.48
N GLY A 54 1.30 -1.25 2.75
CA GLY A 54 0.93 -0.85 1.39
C GLY A 54 0.36 0.56 1.32
N GLY A 55 -0.53 0.93 2.25
CA GLY A 55 -1.09 2.28 2.36
C GLY A 55 0.01 3.33 2.59
N HIS A 56 0.93 3.08 3.54
CA HIS A 56 2.08 3.95 3.77
C HIS A 56 2.97 4.06 2.53
N TYR A 57 3.25 2.95 1.86
CA TYR A 57 4.09 2.96 0.66
C TYR A 57 3.47 3.83 -0.45
N VAL A 58 2.19 3.62 -0.77
CA VAL A 58 1.48 4.42 -1.79
C VAL A 58 1.46 5.91 -1.38
N PHE A 59 1.23 6.21 -0.10
CA PHE A 59 1.28 7.58 0.40
C PHE A 59 2.66 8.22 0.23
N LEU A 60 3.74 7.52 0.58
CA LEU A 60 5.11 8.01 0.44
C LEU A 60 5.47 8.27 -1.03
N VAL A 61 5.04 7.40 -1.96
CA VAL A 61 5.20 7.63 -3.40
C VAL A 61 4.47 8.90 -3.84
N LEU A 62 3.22 9.09 -3.43
CA LEU A 62 2.46 10.31 -3.75
C LEU A 62 3.09 11.58 -3.17
N VAL A 63 3.65 11.50 -1.96
CA VAL A 63 4.40 12.61 -1.37
C VAL A 63 5.68 12.87 -2.14
N ALA A 64 6.43 11.83 -2.51
CA ALA A 64 7.65 11.95 -3.29
C ALA A 64 7.38 12.61 -4.65
N ASP A 65 6.33 12.18 -5.37
CA ASP A 65 5.92 12.78 -6.64
C ASP A 65 5.50 14.25 -6.49
N ARG A 66 4.88 14.60 -5.36
CA ARG A 66 4.48 15.99 -5.09
C ARG A 66 5.67 16.89 -4.74
N VAL A 67 6.66 16.35 -4.05
CA VAL A 67 7.88 17.08 -3.64
C VAL A 67 8.88 17.16 -4.80
N PHE A 68 8.97 16.14 -5.65
CA PHE A 68 9.90 16.06 -6.77
C PHE A 68 9.18 15.85 -8.12
N PRO A 69 8.30 16.77 -8.56
CA PRO A 69 7.47 16.60 -9.76
C PRO A 69 8.24 16.57 -11.09
N LEU A 70 9.54 16.89 -11.07
CA LEU A 70 10.42 16.91 -12.26
C LEU A 70 11.43 15.75 -12.27
N ALA A 71 11.30 14.79 -11.35
CA ALA A 71 12.15 13.60 -11.35
C ALA A 71 11.96 12.87 -12.69
N SER A 72 13.07 12.57 -13.38
CA SER A 72 12.98 11.96 -14.71
C SER A 72 12.33 10.57 -14.60
N PRO A 73 11.47 10.15 -15.55
CA PRO A 73 10.82 8.84 -15.55
C PRO A 73 11.80 7.66 -15.47
N ARG A 74 13.05 7.87 -15.89
CA ARG A 74 14.14 6.89 -15.80
C ARG A 74 14.58 6.57 -14.38
N VAL A 75 14.28 7.44 -13.42
CA VAL A 75 14.60 7.27 -11.98
C VAL A 75 13.38 6.78 -11.21
N THR A 76 12.19 7.28 -11.54
CA THR A 76 10.94 6.89 -10.86
C THR A 76 10.58 5.43 -11.11
N LEU A 77 10.69 4.97 -12.36
CA LEU A 77 10.31 3.62 -12.77
C LEU A 77 11.10 2.52 -12.05
N PRO A 78 12.45 2.57 -11.94
CA PRO A 78 13.18 1.56 -11.15
C PRO A 78 12.87 1.64 -9.66
N VAL A 79 12.55 2.81 -9.10
CA VAL A 79 12.17 2.95 -7.67
C VAL A 79 10.79 2.33 -7.41
N GLU A 80 9.81 2.60 -8.28
CA GLU A 80 8.49 1.96 -8.21
C GLU A 80 8.58 0.45 -8.35
N VAL A 81 9.38 -0.05 -9.30
CA VAL A 81 9.59 -1.48 -9.51
C VAL A 81 10.29 -2.10 -8.30
N ALA A 82 11.32 -1.45 -7.76
CA ALA A 82 12.04 -1.95 -6.60
C ALA A 82 11.12 -2.04 -5.38
N ALA A 83 10.30 -1.02 -5.14
CA ALA A 83 9.44 -1.02 -3.97
C ALA A 83 8.16 -1.86 -4.16
N LEU A 84 7.66 -2.03 -5.39
CA LEU A 84 6.71 -3.11 -5.73
C LEU A 84 7.33 -4.48 -5.46
N ALA A 85 8.58 -4.72 -5.87
CA ALA A 85 9.26 -5.97 -5.64
C ALA A 85 9.44 -6.24 -4.13
N VAL A 86 9.86 -5.23 -3.34
CA VAL A 86 9.94 -5.33 -1.88
C VAL A 86 8.57 -5.65 -1.27
N PHE A 87 7.50 -5.00 -1.75
CA PHE A 87 6.13 -5.29 -1.31
C PHE A 87 5.71 -6.73 -1.63
N LEU A 88 5.96 -7.20 -2.86
CA LEU A 88 5.61 -8.56 -3.29
C LEU A 88 6.45 -9.63 -2.58
N ILE A 89 7.74 -9.38 -2.35
CA ILE A 89 8.62 -10.26 -1.57
C ILE A 89 8.14 -10.33 -0.12
N GLY A 90 7.84 -9.18 0.48
CA GLY A 90 7.28 -9.11 1.83
C GLY A 90 5.96 -9.89 1.92
N MET A 91 5.07 -9.71 0.95
CA MET A 91 3.80 -10.44 0.86
C MET A 91 4.01 -11.94 0.66
N ALA A 92 4.94 -12.37 -0.19
CA ALA A 92 5.23 -13.78 -0.44
C ALA A 92 5.89 -14.48 0.76
N LEU A 93 6.83 -13.83 1.44
CA LEU A 93 7.43 -14.33 2.69
C LEU A 93 6.38 -14.51 3.78
N LEU A 94 5.51 -13.50 3.92
CA LEU A 94 4.42 -13.47 4.88
C LEU A 94 3.37 -14.55 4.59
N LEU A 95 3.04 -14.79 3.31
CA LEU A 95 2.17 -15.89 2.87
C LEU A 95 2.83 -17.27 3.09
N GLY A 96 4.14 -17.37 2.84
CA GLY A 96 4.92 -18.58 3.08
C GLY A 96 4.92 -18.98 4.55
N LEU A 97 5.18 -18.03 5.46
CA LEU A 97 5.13 -18.23 6.92
C LEU A 97 3.76 -18.75 7.38
N MET A 98 2.67 -18.22 6.82
CA MET A 98 1.30 -18.68 7.12
C MET A 98 1.05 -20.13 6.70
N VAL A 99 1.49 -20.50 5.49
CA VAL A 99 1.31 -21.88 4.99
C VAL A 99 2.15 -22.88 5.80
N THR A 100 3.32 -22.45 6.28
CA THR A 100 4.20 -23.30 7.10
C THR A 100 3.82 -23.35 8.58
N GLY A 101 2.87 -22.51 9.03
CA GLY A 101 2.38 -22.50 10.42
C GLY A 101 3.43 -22.11 11.47
N VAL A 102 4.44 -21.33 11.08
CA VAL A 102 5.47 -20.76 11.97
C VAL A 102 5.00 -19.43 12.52
#